data_AF-A0A2V5P0L7-F1
#
_entry.id   AF-A0A2V5P0L7-F1
#
_cell.length_a   1.000
_cell.length_b   1.000
_cell.length_c   1.000
_cell.angle_alpha   90.00
_cell.angle_beta   90.00
_cell.angle_gamma   90.00
#
_symmetry.space_group_name_H-M   'P 1'
#
loop_
_entity.id
_entity.type
_entity.pdbx_description
1 polymer ?
#
loop_
_entity_poly.entity_id
_entity_poly.type
_entity_poly.pdbx_seq_one_letter_code
_entity_poly.pdbx_strand_id
1 'polypeptide(L)'
;MEHLPQVFWPLALAVIATAATATAVVQLLKDLLPIRRQFQRSFLASWFSQRLAGKSKTVTHEQLIDAETDLIHLATGGDQSAFYNLEAAQLCGQMNSAAQIAMAYPNLHPTLLRFLAPEADEGDLDKIVAGEKADSDVNALLDARNRVTHHLQRSIDALQIAMGFRWKFYLQSVSYVVCFVLAFFCLSAVKQGGYTVAETIAVAICAGFLSPVISDFAGAVNRWQKG
;
A
#
# COMPACT_ATOMS: atom_id res chain seq x y z
N MET A 1 35.21 -30.63 21.46
CA MET A 1 34.08 -29.75 21.07
C MET A 1 34.49 -28.27 21.01
N GLU A 2 35.78 -27.95 20.80
CA GLU A 2 36.30 -26.57 20.92
C GLU A 2 36.44 -25.83 19.57
N HIS A 3 36.14 -26.46 18.43
CA HIS A 3 36.26 -25.85 17.10
C HIS A 3 34.98 -25.18 16.55
N LEU A 4 33.82 -25.43 17.18
CA LEU A 4 32.55 -24.78 16.83
C LEU A 4 32.57 -23.24 16.93
N PRO A 5 33.17 -22.60 17.96
CA PRO A 5 33.11 -21.14 18.08
C PRO A 5 33.92 -20.38 17.02
N GLN A 6 35.01 -20.95 16.47
CA GLN A 6 35.89 -20.25 15.54
C GLN A 6 35.30 -20.10 14.12
N VAL A 7 34.43 -21.03 13.70
CA VAL A 7 33.78 -20.98 12.38
C VAL A 7 32.45 -20.23 12.45
N PHE A 8 31.77 -20.29 13.59
CA PHE A 8 30.44 -19.68 13.76
C PHE A 8 30.49 -18.14 13.76
N TRP A 9 31.47 -17.54 14.43
CA TRP A 9 31.58 -16.08 14.53
C TRP A 9 31.77 -15.34 13.19
N PRO A 10 32.69 -15.75 12.29
CA PRO A 10 32.84 -15.08 10.99
C PRO A 10 31.62 -15.22 10.09
N LEU A 11 30.93 -16.37 10.13
CA LEU A 11 29.68 -16.56 9.41
C LEU A 11 28.56 -15.64 9.94
N ALA A 12 28.43 -15.52 11.26
CA ALA A 12 27.47 -14.62 11.88
C ALA A 12 27.73 -13.15 11.48
N LEU A 13 29.00 -12.71 11.50
CA LEU A 13 29.38 -11.36 11.07
C LEU A 13 29.07 -11.12 9.59
N ALA A 14 29.33 -12.10 8.72
CA ALA A 14 29.01 -11.99 7.30
C ALA A 14 27.50 -11.85 7.04
N VAL A 15 26.67 -12.61 7.77
CA VAL A 15 25.21 -12.52 7.69
C VAL A 15 24.73 -11.13 8.15
N ILE A 16 25.23 -10.63 9.28
CA ILE A 16 24.85 -9.31 9.80
C ILE A 16 25.26 -8.21 8.83
N ALA A 17 26.50 -8.24 8.33
CA ALA A 17 26.99 -7.24 7.37
C ALA A 17 26.18 -7.23 6.07
N THR A 18 25.84 -8.42 5.56
CA THR A 18 25.02 -8.56 4.34
C THR A 18 23.61 -8.02 4.57
N ALA A 19 22.99 -8.35 5.70
CA ALA A 19 21.64 -7.89 6.02
C ALA A 19 21.58 -6.36 6.29
N ALA A 20 22.59 -5.79 6.94
CA ALA A 20 22.71 -4.35 7.11
C ALA A 20 22.87 -3.62 5.75
N THR A 21 23.71 -4.18 4.88
CA THR A 21 23.92 -3.65 3.52
C THR A 21 22.65 -3.73 2.68
N ALA A 22 21.95 -4.87 2.71
CA ALA A 22 20.68 -5.04 2.02
C ALA A 22 19.62 -4.04 2.52
N THR A 23 19.54 -3.84 3.83
CA THR A 23 18.63 -2.84 4.43
C THR A 23 18.94 -1.43 3.93
N ALA A 24 20.22 -1.03 3.90
CA ALA A 24 20.64 0.27 3.39
C ALA A 24 20.32 0.43 1.90
N VAL A 25 20.54 -0.61 1.09
CA VAL A 25 20.21 -0.60 -0.35
C VAL A 25 18.70 -0.49 -0.57
N VAL A 26 17.88 -1.24 0.17
CA VAL A 26 16.42 -1.13 0.07
C VAL A 26 15.94 0.26 0.49
N GLN A 27 16.52 0.83 1.55
CA GLN A 27 16.21 2.19 1.98
C GLN A 27 16.57 3.21 0.89
N LEU A 28 17.78 3.11 0.33
CA LEU A 28 18.25 3.96 -0.75
C LEU A 28 17.36 3.86 -2.00
N LEU A 29 16.95 2.64 -2.38
CA LEU A 29 16.04 2.43 -3.51
C LEU A 29 14.66 3.06 -3.26
N LYS A 30 14.16 3.03 -2.02
CA LYS A 30 12.89 3.66 -1.65
C LYS A 30 12.98 5.19 -1.68
N ASP A 31 14.13 5.75 -1.31
CA ASP A 31 14.32 7.20 -1.24
C ASP A 31 14.65 7.80 -2.62
N LEU A 32 15.37 7.06 -3.48
CA LEU A 32 15.74 7.53 -4.82
C LEU A 32 14.66 7.31 -5.87
N LEU A 33 13.85 6.25 -5.75
CA LEU A 33 12.88 5.89 -6.78
C LEU A 33 11.46 6.19 -6.33
N PRO A 34 10.60 6.76 -7.20
CA PRO A 34 9.18 7.00 -6.90
C PRO A 34 8.36 5.70 -6.95
N ILE A 35 8.90 4.59 -6.42
CA ILE A 35 8.30 3.24 -6.41
C ILE A 35 6.96 3.28 -5.70
N ARG A 36 6.87 4.01 -4.57
CA ARG A 36 5.61 4.17 -3.83
C ARG A 36 4.52 4.76 -4.70
N ARG A 37 4.83 5.85 -5.41
CA ARG A 37 3.91 6.53 -6.31
C ARG A 37 3.38 5.62 -7.40
N GLN A 38 4.28 4.88 -8.04
CA GLN A 38 3.92 3.94 -9.10
C GLN A 38 3.07 2.79 -8.55
N PHE A 39 3.46 2.22 -7.40
CA PHE A 39 2.71 1.16 -6.74
C PHE A 39 1.30 1.63 -6.37
N GLN A 40 1.16 2.79 -5.70
CA GLN A 40 -0.15 3.30 -5.28
C GLN A 40 -1.05 3.60 -6.46
N ARG A 41 -0.52 4.24 -7.52
CA ARG A 41 -1.28 4.48 -8.75
C ARG A 41 -1.75 3.17 -9.39
N SER A 42 -0.87 2.17 -9.49
CA SER A 42 -1.21 0.88 -10.10
C SER A 42 -2.20 0.09 -9.25
N PHE A 43 -2.05 0.15 -7.93
CA PHE A 43 -2.93 -0.51 -6.97
C PHE A 43 -4.33 0.11 -6.98
N LEU A 44 -4.43 1.45 -6.93
CA LEU A 44 -5.70 2.15 -7.02
C LEU A 44 -6.38 1.89 -8.37
N ALA A 45 -5.66 2.00 -9.48
CA ALA A 45 -6.20 1.67 -10.81
C ALA A 45 -6.72 0.22 -10.90
N SER A 46 -6.03 -0.74 -10.29
CA SER A 46 -6.50 -2.13 -10.21
C SER A 46 -7.74 -2.27 -9.30
N TRP A 47 -7.76 -1.60 -8.15
CA TRP A 47 -8.90 -1.59 -7.25
C TRP A 47 -10.14 -0.98 -7.92
N PHE A 48 -9.95 0.09 -8.68
CA PHE A 48 -11.00 0.72 -9.46
C PHE A 48 -11.52 -0.18 -10.59
N SER A 49 -10.63 -0.81 -11.37
CA SER A 49 -11.04 -1.68 -12.47
C SER A 49 -11.77 -2.94 -12.01
N GLN A 50 -11.38 -3.52 -10.86
CA GLN A 50 -12.10 -4.66 -10.25
C GLN A 50 -13.54 -4.30 -9.87
N ARG A 51 -13.76 -3.08 -9.37
CA ARG A 51 -15.09 -2.59 -8.99
C ARG A 51 -15.98 -2.31 -10.20
N LEU A 52 -15.39 -1.86 -11.32
CA LEU A 52 -16.11 -1.74 -12.58
C LEU A 52 -16.54 -3.10 -13.15
N ALA A 53 -15.65 -4.10 -13.12
CA ALA A 53 -15.93 -5.42 -13.69
C ALA A 53 -17.14 -6.10 -13.04
N GLY A 54 -17.41 -5.85 -11.75
CA GLY A 54 -18.56 -6.40 -11.03
C GLY A 54 -19.92 -5.76 -11.37
N LYS A 55 -19.95 -4.53 -11.89
CA LYS A 55 -21.18 -3.76 -12.19
C LYS A 55 -21.35 -3.42 -13.69
N SER A 56 -20.47 -3.92 -14.57
CA SER A 56 -20.32 -3.45 -15.95
C SER A 56 -21.47 -3.82 -16.89
N LYS A 57 -22.48 -2.96 -16.93
CA LYS A 57 -23.08 -2.53 -18.21
C LYS A 57 -23.22 -1.00 -18.34
N THR A 58 -23.11 -0.23 -17.25
CA THR A 58 -23.50 1.19 -17.24
C THR A 58 -22.37 2.19 -16.98
N VAL A 59 -21.21 1.77 -16.47
CA VAL A 59 -20.11 2.69 -16.13
C VAL A 59 -19.01 2.66 -17.19
N THR A 60 -18.73 3.82 -17.78
CA THR A 60 -17.74 4.02 -18.85
C THR A 60 -16.34 4.32 -18.29
N HIS A 61 -15.31 4.14 -19.11
CA HIS A 61 -13.92 4.46 -18.70
C HIS A 61 -13.72 5.96 -18.41
N GLU A 62 -14.43 6.82 -19.14
CA GLU A 62 -14.40 8.27 -18.95
C GLU A 62 -14.89 8.67 -17.55
N GLN A 63 -16.00 8.08 -17.09
CA GLN A 63 -16.53 8.29 -15.74
C GLN A 63 -15.54 7.88 -14.63
N LEU A 64 -14.65 6.91 -14.90
CA LEU A 64 -13.62 6.51 -13.94
C LEU A 64 -12.52 7.57 -13.84
N ILE A 65 -12.11 8.15 -14.97
CA ILE A 65 -11.13 9.24 -15.00
C ILE A 65 -11.70 10.46 -14.29
N ASP A 66 -12.98 10.77 -14.53
CA ASP A 66 -13.67 11.86 -13.86
C ASP A 66 -13.74 11.63 -12.35
N ALA A 67 -14.18 10.46 -11.90
CA ALA A 67 -14.24 10.14 -10.46
C ALA A 67 -12.86 10.16 -9.80
N GLU A 68 -11.82 9.65 -10.45
CA GLU A 68 -10.45 9.72 -9.92
C GLU A 68 -9.95 11.17 -9.84
N THR A 69 -10.24 11.98 -10.85
CA THR A 69 -9.89 13.41 -10.87
C THR A 69 -10.61 14.16 -9.75
N ASP A 70 -11.90 13.89 -9.57
CA ASP A 70 -12.73 14.47 -8.51
C ASP A 70 -12.21 14.06 -7.13
N LEU A 71 -11.84 12.79 -6.96
CA LEU A 71 -11.23 12.28 -5.73
C LEU A 71 -9.93 13.03 -5.41
N ILE A 72 -9.02 13.17 -6.37
CA ILE A 72 -7.74 13.86 -6.20
C ILE A 72 -7.97 15.35 -5.89
N HIS A 73 -8.96 15.96 -6.56
CA HIS A 73 -9.33 17.35 -6.34
C HIS A 73 -9.82 17.57 -4.90
N LEU A 74 -10.74 16.73 -4.42
CA LEU A 74 -11.28 16.82 -3.07
C LEU A 74 -10.25 16.44 -1.99
N ALA A 75 -9.38 15.47 -2.27
CA ALA A 75 -8.40 14.96 -1.32
C ALA A 75 -7.16 15.86 -1.16
N THR A 76 -6.72 16.50 -2.24
CA THR A 76 -5.41 17.19 -2.29
C THR A 76 -5.42 18.51 -3.06
N GLY A 77 -6.60 19.06 -3.37
CA GLY A 77 -6.71 20.29 -4.16
C GLY A 77 -6.25 20.13 -5.62
N GLY A 78 -6.26 18.89 -6.13
CA GLY A 78 -5.91 18.58 -7.52
C GLY A 78 -4.46 18.16 -7.73
N ASP A 79 -3.62 18.19 -6.69
CA ASP A 79 -2.24 17.73 -6.80
C ASP A 79 -2.14 16.19 -6.79
N GLN A 80 -2.21 15.61 -7.99
CA GLN A 80 -2.07 14.17 -8.22
C GLN A 80 -0.72 13.63 -7.71
N SER A 81 0.35 14.42 -7.78
CA SER A 81 1.67 13.97 -7.31
C SER A 81 1.72 13.91 -5.79
N ALA A 82 1.15 14.91 -5.11
CA ALA A 82 0.99 14.87 -3.66
C ALA A 82 0.14 13.68 -3.24
N PHE A 83 -1.00 13.45 -3.90
CA PHE A 83 -1.93 12.37 -3.59
C PHE A 83 -1.25 10.99 -3.54
N TYR A 84 -0.58 10.56 -4.62
CA TYR A 84 0.08 9.24 -4.66
C TYR A 84 1.45 9.17 -3.97
N ASN A 85 1.95 10.28 -3.41
CA ASN A 85 3.17 10.26 -2.60
C ASN A 85 2.89 10.06 -1.10
N LEU A 86 1.63 10.24 -0.68
CA LEU A 86 1.19 10.04 0.70
C LEU A 86 1.48 8.63 1.19
N GLU A 87 1.64 8.47 2.50
CA GLU A 87 1.67 7.13 3.10
C GLU A 87 0.29 6.46 2.96
N ALA A 88 0.23 5.13 2.91
CA ALA A 88 -1.03 4.43 2.67
C ALA A 88 -2.15 4.82 3.65
N ALA A 89 -1.81 5.04 4.93
CA ALA A 89 -2.75 5.53 5.94
C ALA A 89 -3.20 6.97 5.68
N GLN A 90 -2.28 7.86 5.31
CA GLN A 90 -2.60 9.25 4.96
C GLN A 90 -3.45 9.34 3.69
N LEU A 91 -3.10 8.56 2.66
CA LEU A 91 -3.86 8.43 1.43
C LEU A 91 -5.31 8.01 1.72
N CYS A 92 -5.51 6.95 2.51
CA CYS A 92 -6.85 6.50 2.89
C CYS A 92 -7.58 7.54 3.77
N GLY A 93 -6.86 8.24 4.63
CA GLY A 93 -7.39 9.37 5.40
C GLY A 93 -7.93 10.49 4.49
N GLN A 94 -7.15 10.90 3.48
CA GLN A 94 -7.59 11.91 2.52
C GLN A 94 -8.74 11.42 1.64
N MET A 95 -8.74 10.15 1.24
CA MET A 95 -9.87 9.53 0.54
C MET A 95 -11.14 9.54 1.39
N ASN A 96 -11.03 9.29 2.70
CA ASN A 96 -12.17 9.35 3.62
C ASN A 96 -12.68 10.79 3.78
N SER A 97 -11.79 11.78 3.87
CA SER A 97 -12.18 13.19 3.86
C SER A 97 -12.89 13.58 2.56
N ALA A 98 -12.38 13.16 1.40
CA ALA A 98 -13.02 13.37 0.11
C ALA A 98 -14.40 12.68 0.02
N ALA A 99 -14.51 11.45 0.53
CA ALA A 99 -15.78 10.72 0.59
C ALA A 99 -16.83 11.45 1.45
N GLN A 100 -16.42 12.05 2.56
CA GLN A 100 -17.31 12.85 3.41
C GLN A 100 -17.82 14.10 2.69
N ILE A 101 -16.96 14.78 1.91
CA ILE A 101 -17.36 15.93 1.10
C ILE A 101 -18.33 15.49 0.00
N ALA A 102 -18.03 14.39 -0.69
CA ALA A 102 -18.92 13.80 -1.69
C ALA A 102 -20.30 13.46 -1.09
N MET A 103 -20.33 12.92 0.13
CA MET A 103 -21.58 12.64 0.88
C MET A 103 -22.29 13.90 1.42
N ALA A 104 -21.59 15.02 1.57
CA ALA A 104 -22.19 16.30 1.94
C ALA A 104 -22.82 16.99 0.72
N TYR A 105 -22.24 16.80 -0.46
CA TYR A 105 -22.70 17.37 -1.73
C TYR A 105 -22.85 16.30 -2.82
N PRO A 106 -23.78 15.33 -2.64
CA PRO A 106 -23.89 14.16 -3.51
C PRO A 106 -24.22 14.51 -4.97
N ASN A 107 -24.94 15.61 -5.19
CA ASN A 107 -25.34 16.06 -6.52
C ASN A 107 -24.15 16.61 -7.34
N LEU A 108 -23.09 17.06 -6.66
CA LEU A 108 -21.87 17.55 -7.31
C LEU A 108 -20.88 16.41 -7.62
N HIS A 109 -20.94 15.32 -6.84
CA HIS A 109 -19.99 14.20 -6.93
C HIS A 109 -20.67 12.82 -7.09
N PRO A 110 -21.69 12.67 -7.97
CA PRO A 110 -22.48 11.43 -8.05
C PRO A 110 -21.66 10.24 -8.55
N THR A 111 -20.76 10.49 -9.52
CA THR A 111 -19.86 9.46 -10.07
C THR A 111 -18.87 8.98 -9.03
N LEU A 112 -18.32 9.90 -8.22
CA LEU A 112 -17.40 9.57 -7.14
C LEU A 112 -18.06 8.74 -6.04
N LEU A 113 -19.32 9.04 -5.68
CA LEU A 113 -20.05 8.25 -4.68
C LEU A 113 -20.31 6.82 -5.14
N ARG A 114 -20.82 6.65 -6.37
CA ARG A 114 -21.03 5.33 -6.97
C ARG A 114 -19.74 4.52 -7.05
N PHE A 115 -18.62 5.21 -7.23
CA PHE A 115 -17.30 4.63 -7.36
C PHE A 115 -16.67 4.20 -6.02
N LEU A 116 -16.81 5.04 -4.99
CA LEU A 116 -16.30 4.71 -3.66
C LEU A 116 -17.20 3.67 -2.94
N ALA A 117 -18.51 3.66 -3.21
CA ALA A 117 -19.48 2.73 -2.64
C ALA A 117 -20.08 1.76 -3.68
N PRO A 118 -19.26 0.92 -4.34
CA PRO A 118 -19.75 0.03 -5.40
C PRO A 118 -20.65 -1.09 -4.87
N GLU A 119 -20.66 -1.36 -3.57
CA GLU A 119 -21.53 -2.37 -2.95
C GLU A 119 -22.76 -1.75 -2.28
N ALA A 120 -22.88 -0.41 -2.28
CA ALA A 120 -24.09 0.22 -1.81
C ALA A 120 -25.25 -0.03 -2.77
N ASP A 121 -26.46 -0.05 -2.20
CA ASP A 121 -27.68 -0.15 -2.97
C ASP A 121 -27.83 1.04 -3.91
N GLU A 122 -28.09 0.78 -5.20
CA GLU A 122 -28.26 1.83 -6.21
C GLU A 122 -29.48 2.70 -5.89
N GLY A 123 -30.53 2.12 -5.30
CA GLY A 123 -31.70 2.87 -4.85
C GLY A 123 -31.38 3.88 -3.75
N ASP A 124 -30.50 3.52 -2.81
CA ASP A 124 -30.02 4.45 -1.79
C ASP A 124 -29.15 5.56 -2.36
N LEU A 125 -28.26 5.23 -3.31
CA LEU A 125 -27.42 6.23 -3.99
C LEU A 125 -28.26 7.21 -4.82
N ASP A 126 -29.26 6.70 -5.56
CA ASP A 126 -30.16 7.53 -6.35
C ASP A 126 -31.01 8.45 -5.48
N LYS A 127 -31.51 7.98 -4.33
CA LYS A 127 -32.21 8.83 -3.35
C LYS A 127 -31.34 9.96 -2.81
N ILE A 128 -30.07 9.65 -2.50
CA ILE A 128 -29.10 10.61 -1.98
C ILE A 128 -28.74 11.66 -3.04
N VAL A 129 -28.52 11.24 -4.30
CA VAL A 129 -28.15 12.12 -5.42
C VAL A 129 -29.35 12.91 -5.99
N ALA A 130 -30.55 12.35 -5.94
CA ALA A 130 -31.76 13.07 -6.37
C ALA A 130 -32.12 14.20 -5.40
N GLY A 131 -31.64 14.13 -4.15
CA GLY A 131 -31.97 15.10 -3.10
C GLY A 131 -33.48 15.17 -2.89
N GLU A 132 -34.09 14.02 -2.58
CA GLU A 132 -35.54 13.89 -2.40
C GLU A 132 -36.09 15.06 -1.57
N LYS A 133 -37.14 15.72 -2.08
CA LYS A 133 -37.68 16.95 -1.48
C LYS A 133 -38.09 16.67 -0.04
N ALA A 134 -37.72 17.59 0.86
CA ALA A 134 -37.81 17.53 2.33
C ALA A 134 -39.17 17.13 2.97
N ASP A 135 -40.21 16.86 2.17
CA ASP A 135 -41.54 16.46 2.62
C ASP A 135 -41.79 14.93 2.57
N SER A 136 -40.99 14.15 1.82
CA SER A 136 -41.08 12.68 1.82
C SER A 136 -39.95 12.07 2.66
N ASP A 137 -40.34 11.52 3.80
CA ASP A 137 -39.57 10.61 4.67
C ASP A 137 -38.08 10.95 4.87
N VAL A 138 -37.83 12.05 5.56
CA VAL A 138 -36.48 12.47 6.01
C VAL A 138 -35.73 11.33 6.70
N ASN A 139 -36.43 10.43 7.41
CA ASN A 139 -35.79 9.29 8.07
C ASN A 139 -35.28 8.27 7.05
N ALA A 140 -36.04 7.96 5.99
CA ALA A 140 -35.58 7.06 4.94
C ALA A 140 -34.33 7.60 4.22
N LEU A 141 -34.25 8.91 3.97
CA LEU A 141 -33.06 9.55 3.40
C LEU A 141 -31.86 9.48 4.36
N LEU A 142 -32.06 9.78 5.65
CA LEU A 142 -31.01 9.67 6.67
C LEU A 142 -30.51 8.23 6.81
N ASP A 143 -31.40 7.24 6.77
CA ASP A 143 -31.05 5.83 6.84
C ASP A 143 -30.26 5.38 5.59
N ALA A 144 -30.66 5.81 4.39
CA ALA A 144 -29.89 5.58 3.17
C ALA A 144 -28.49 6.19 3.28
N ARG A 145 -28.40 7.45 3.73
CA ARG A 145 -27.13 8.14 3.94
C ARG A 145 -26.22 7.41 4.93
N ASN A 146 -26.78 6.91 6.03
CA ASN A 146 -26.04 6.16 7.04
C ASN A 146 -25.52 4.84 6.48
N ARG A 147 -26.34 4.10 5.72
CA ARG A 147 -25.91 2.86 5.04
C ARG A 147 -24.77 3.13 4.07
N VAL A 148 -24.91 4.10 3.18
CA VAL A 148 -23.87 4.45 2.20
C VAL A 148 -22.59 4.90 2.90
N THR A 149 -22.70 5.73 3.94
CA THR A 149 -21.53 6.17 4.73
C THR A 149 -20.78 5.00 5.35
N HIS A 150 -21.52 4.04 5.94
CA HIS A 150 -20.91 2.84 6.51
C HIS A 150 -20.21 1.99 5.43
N HIS A 151 -20.82 1.82 4.25
CA HIS A 151 -20.19 1.13 3.13
C HIS A 151 -18.92 1.84 2.63
N LEU A 152 -18.96 3.17 2.52
CA LEU A 152 -17.79 3.98 2.13
C LEU A 152 -16.63 3.77 3.10
N GLN A 153 -16.87 3.93 4.40
CA GLN A 153 -15.84 3.75 5.43
C GLN A 153 -15.24 2.34 5.39
N ARG A 154 -16.10 1.31 5.37
CA ARG A 154 -15.68 -0.10 5.30
C ARG A 154 -14.84 -0.37 4.04
N SER A 155 -15.19 0.25 2.91
CA SER A 155 -14.48 0.08 1.65
C SER A 155 -13.09 0.71 1.66
N ILE A 156 -12.95 1.90 2.26
CA ILE A 156 -11.69 2.62 2.39
C ILE A 156 -10.79 1.92 3.42
N ASP A 157 -11.35 1.41 4.51
CA ASP A 157 -10.60 0.62 5.50
C ASP A 157 -10.05 -0.68 4.88
N ALA A 158 -10.88 -1.39 4.11
CA ALA A 158 -10.45 -2.59 3.40
C ALA A 158 -9.35 -2.28 2.37
N LEU A 159 -9.45 -1.15 1.66
CA LEU A 159 -8.42 -0.63 0.77
C LEU A 159 -7.12 -0.37 1.53
N GLN A 160 -7.18 0.31 2.68
CA GLN A 160 -6.01 0.61 3.52
C GLN A 160 -5.28 -0.66 3.94
N ILE A 161 -6.03 -1.66 4.43
CA ILE A 161 -5.47 -2.95 4.85
C ILE A 161 -4.82 -3.68 3.67
N ALA A 162 -5.54 -3.80 2.55
CA ALA A 162 -5.04 -4.50 1.37
C ALA A 162 -3.80 -3.81 0.78
N MET A 163 -3.81 -2.48 0.71
CA MET A 163 -2.69 -1.69 0.21
C MET A 163 -1.46 -1.82 1.13
N GLY A 164 -1.67 -1.69 2.45
CA GLY A 164 -0.60 -1.85 3.43
C GLY A 164 0.04 -3.24 3.37
N PHE A 165 -0.78 -4.29 3.28
CA PHE A 165 -0.30 -5.66 3.14
C PHE A 165 0.49 -5.88 1.83
N ARG A 166 -0.07 -5.47 0.67
CA ARG A 166 0.61 -5.65 -0.63
C ARG A 166 1.90 -4.84 -0.71
N TRP A 167 1.92 -3.63 -0.17
CA TRP A 167 3.13 -2.81 -0.12
C TRP A 167 4.22 -3.45 0.74
N LYS A 168 3.86 -3.94 1.94
CA LYS A 168 4.79 -4.64 2.82
C LYS A 168 5.34 -5.91 2.16
N PHE A 169 4.47 -6.71 1.55
CA PHE A 169 4.87 -7.90 0.81
C PHE A 169 5.85 -7.56 -0.32
N TYR A 170 5.54 -6.53 -1.12
CA TYR A 170 6.41 -6.07 -2.21
C TYR A 170 7.80 -5.67 -1.71
N LEU A 171 7.88 -4.85 -0.65
CA LEU A 171 9.16 -4.45 -0.06
C LEU A 171 9.94 -5.65 0.48
N GLN A 172 9.26 -6.61 1.11
CA GLN A 172 9.89 -7.81 1.63
C GLN A 172 10.43 -8.70 0.49
N SER A 173 9.67 -8.87 -0.60
CA SER A 173 10.14 -9.58 -1.78
C SER A 173 11.38 -8.93 -2.40
N VAL A 174 11.40 -7.61 -2.54
CA VAL A 174 12.57 -6.87 -3.04
C VAL A 174 13.78 -7.09 -2.12
N SER A 175 13.57 -7.04 -0.80
CA SER A 175 14.64 -7.30 0.17
C SER A 175 15.24 -8.70 0.02
N TYR A 176 14.41 -9.73 -0.17
CA TYR A 176 14.91 -11.09 -0.42
C TYR A 176 15.74 -11.19 -1.70
N VAL A 177 15.29 -10.55 -2.78
CA VAL A 177 16.03 -10.52 -4.06
C VAL A 177 17.37 -9.81 -3.89
N VAL A 178 17.40 -8.66 -3.22
CA VAL A 178 18.64 -7.92 -2.95
C VAL A 178 19.60 -8.74 -2.10
N CYS A 179 19.12 -9.36 -1.01
CA CYS A 179 19.93 -10.25 -0.17
C CYS A 179 20.50 -11.42 -0.98
N PHE A 180 19.69 -12.04 -1.84
CA PHE A 180 20.12 -13.14 -2.69
C PHE A 180 21.22 -12.72 -3.67
N VAL A 181 21.05 -11.58 -4.35
CA VAL A 181 22.04 -11.05 -5.29
C VAL A 181 23.34 -10.70 -4.57
N LEU A 182 23.27 -10.02 -3.42
CA LEU A 182 24.46 -9.68 -2.62
C LEU A 182 25.19 -10.94 -2.12
N ALA A 183 24.46 -11.91 -1.57
CA ALA A 183 25.05 -13.16 -1.10
C ALA A 183 25.74 -13.92 -2.25
N PHE A 184 25.10 -13.96 -3.43
CA PHE A 184 25.67 -14.57 -4.63
C PHE A 184 27.00 -13.91 -5.03
N PHE A 185 27.06 -12.58 -5.10
CA PHE A 185 28.30 -11.88 -5.45
C PHE A 185 29.39 -12.01 -4.37
N CYS A 186 29.03 -11.88 -3.10
CA CYS A 186 29.99 -12.02 -1.99
C CYS A 186 30.60 -13.41 -1.94
N LEU A 187 29.77 -14.46 -2.03
CA LEU A 187 30.28 -15.83 -2.08
C LEU A 187 31.11 -16.05 -3.34
N SER A 188 30.66 -15.51 -4.47
CA SER A 188 31.37 -15.63 -5.75
C SER A 188 32.80 -15.10 -5.67
N ALA A 189 32.97 -13.93 -5.05
CA ALA A 189 34.27 -13.27 -4.87
C ALA A 189 35.21 -14.02 -3.91
N VAL A 190 34.67 -14.70 -2.88
CA VAL A 190 35.48 -15.31 -1.81
C VAL A 190 36.04 -16.69 -2.19
N LYS A 191 35.27 -17.57 -2.86
CA LYS A 191 35.71 -18.97 -3.10
C LYS A 191 36.07 -19.35 -4.56
N GLN A 192 36.29 -18.41 -5.49
CA GLN A 192 36.77 -18.69 -6.87
C GLN A 192 36.12 -19.93 -7.57
N GLY A 193 34.81 -20.14 -7.43
CA GLY A 193 34.05 -21.20 -8.13
C GLY A 193 33.75 -22.48 -7.33
N GLY A 194 34.16 -22.61 -6.07
CA GLY A 194 33.99 -23.83 -5.26
C GLY A 194 32.73 -23.91 -4.38
N TYR A 195 31.59 -23.32 -4.78
CA TYR A 195 30.36 -23.32 -3.97
C TYR A 195 29.28 -24.23 -4.54
N THR A 196 28.54 -24.89 -3.66
CA THR A 196 27.27 -25.51 -4.03
C THR A 196 26.17 -24.44 -4.04
N VAL A 197 25.26 -24.51 -5.03
CA VAL A 197 24.11 -23.60 -5.14
C VAL A 197 23.28 -23.59 -3.84
N ALA A 198 23.25 -24.72 -3.13
CA ALA A 198 22.58 -24.88 -1.84
C ALA A 198 23.14 -23.95 -0.73
N GLU A 199 24.46 -23.77 -0.63
CA GLU A 199 25.09 -22.86 0.35
C GLU A 199 24.67 -21.41 0.11
N THR A 200 24.62 -20.99 -1.16
CA THR A 200 24.23 -19.63 -1.54
C THR A 200 22.77 -19.35 -1.21
N ILE A 201 21.89 -20.31 -1.51
CA ILE A 201 20.46 -20.22 -1.18
C ILE A 201 20.27 -20.15 0.34
N ALA A 202 20.97 -20.99 1.11
CA ALA A 202 20.86 -21.01 2.57
C ALA A 202 21.29 -19.66 3.19
N VAL A 203 22.42 -19.10 2.75
CA VAL A 203 22.89 -17.77 3.22
C VAL A 203 21.91 -16.67 2.82
N ALA A 204 21.41 -16.68 1.58
CA ALA A 204 20.45 -15.69 1.11
C ALA A 204 19.12 -15.72 1.88
N ILE A 205 18.59 -16.92 2.18
CA ILE A 205 17.36 -17.07 2.97
C ILE A 205 17.59 -16.55 4.39
N CYS A 206 18.68 -16.96 5.05
CA CYS A 206 19.01 -16.53 6.41
C CYS A 206 19.21 -15.00 6.49
N ALA A 207 19.95 -14.41 5.55
CA ALA A 207 20.17 -12.97 5.49
C ALA A 207 18.88 -12.20 5.18
N GLY A 208 18.07 -12.69 4.25
CA GLY A 208 16.77 -12.11 3.92
C GLY A 208 15.79 -12.15 5.09
N PHE A 209 15.80 -13.22 5.90
CA PHE A 209 14.97 -13.32 7.10
C PHE A 209 15.44 -12.40 8.23
N LEU A 210 16.76 -12.21 8.39
CA LEU A 210 17.30 -11.30 9.40
C LEU A 210 17.14 -9.81 9.04
N SER A 211 17.03 -9.47 7.75
CA SER A 211 17.00 -8.07 7.29
C SER A 211 15.87 -7.24 7.93
N PRO A 212 14.60 -7.71 7.98
CA PRO A 212 13.54 -6.98 8.68
C PRO A 212 13.83 -6.78 10.17
N VAL A 213 14.37 -7.80 10.84
CA VAL A 213 14.68 -7.76 12.27
C VAL A 213 15.74 -6.69 12.56
N ILE A 214 16.78 -6.62 11.73
CA ILE A 214 17.84 -5.60 11.86
C ILE A 214 17.28 -4.20 11.60
N SER A 215 16.42 -4.04 10.59
CA SER A 215 15.76 -2.75 10.31
C SER A 215 14.89 -2.29 11.48
N ASP A 216 14.11 -3.19 12.06
CA ASP A 216 13.24 -2.89 13.20
C ASP A 216 14.06 -2.54 14.45
N PHE A 217 15.16 -3.26 14.69
CA PHE A 217 16.08 -2.97 15.78
C PHE A 217 16.78 -1.61 15.60
N ALA A 218 17.28 -1.31 14.40
CA ALA A 218 17.89 -0.01 14.09
C ALA A 218 16.87 1.14 14.28
N GLY A 219 15.62 0.93 13.87
CA GLY A 219 14.53 1.87 14.12
C GLY A 219 14.25 2.09 15.61
N ALA A 220 14.27 1.02 16.42
CA ALA A 220 14.08 1.11 17.87
C ALA A 220 15.21 1.88 18.56
N VAL A 221 16.47 1.61 18.19
CA VAL A 221 17.65 2.33 18.72
C VAL A 221 17.58 3.83 18.37
N ASN A 222 17.26 4.17 17.12
CA ASN A 222 17.11 5.56 16.70
C ASN A 222 16.01 6.31 17.46
N ARG A 223 14.93 5.64 17.85
CA ARG A 223 13.87 6.24 18.69
C ARG A 223 14.36 6.49 20.11
N TRP A 224 15.11 5.54 20.69
CA TRP A 224 15.68 5.68 22.03
C TRP A 224 16.72 6.80 22.13
N GLN A 225 17.48 7.06 21.07
CA GLN A 225 18.45 8.17 21.04
C GLN A 225 17.82 9.56 20.91
N LYS A 226 16.56 9.65 20.45
CA LYS A 226 15.86 10.92 20.20
C LYS A 226 14.84 11.29 21.28
N GLY A 227 14.57 10.40 22.23
CA GLY A 227 13.70 10.62 23.39
C GLY A 227 14.51 10.80 24.65
#